data_AF-A0A8S2VLW9-F1
#
_entry.id   AF-A0A8S2VLW9-F1
#
_cell.length_a   1.000
_cell.length_b   1.000
_cell.length_c   1.000
_cell.angle_alpha   90.00
_cell.angle_beta   90.00
_cell.angle_gamma   90.00
#
_symmetry.space_group_name_H-M   'P 1'
#
loop_
_entity.id
_entity.type
_entity.pdbx_description
1 polymer ?
#
loop_
_entity_poly.entity_id
_entity_poly.type
_entity_poly.pdbx_seq_one_letter_code
_entity_poly.pdbx_strand_id
1 'polypeptide(L)'
;KITAIDVRRKGHQVWIADTGSPLVDSTISKIEILRDSKSTPLVPSLVGGLYRLYDDNENMEPLPFDVESLLNTSFQIQDELVMTGGKSVDTIGLD
;
A
#
# COMPACT_ATOMS: atom_id res chain seq x y z
N LYS A 1 3.40 -13.51 -5.05
CA LYS A 1 3.62 -14.98 -5.03
C LYS A 1 2.56 -15.63 -4.15
N ILE A 2 2.02 -16.77 -4.59
CA ILE A 2 1.10 -17.63 -3.84
C ILE A 2 1.73 -19.02 -3.76
N THR A 3 1.72 -19.63 -2.58
CA THR A 3 2.32 -20.95 -2.34
C THR A 3 1.28 -21.89 -1.75
N ALA A 4 1.13 -23.08 -2.32
CA ALA A 4 0.31 -24.14 -1.75
C ALA A 4 1.18 -25.14 -0.98
N ILE A 5 0.69 -25.56 0.19
CA ILE A 5 1.38 -26.48 1.11
C ILE A 5 0.47 -27.66 1.47
N ASP A 6 1.04 -28.87 1.53
CA ASP A 6 0.34 -30.08 1.94
C ASP A 6 0.45 -30.27 3.46
N VAL A 7 -0.66 -30.03 4.16
CA VAL A 7 -0.75 -30.18 5.62
C VAL A 7 -0.53 -31.62 6.10
N ARG A 8 -0.81 -32.63 5.27
CA ARG A 8 -0.60 -34.05 5.60
C ARG A 8 0.85 -34.46 5.44
N ARG A 9 1.63 -33.71 4.65
CA ARG A 9 3.05 -33.93 4.39
C ARG A 9 3.92 -32.88 5.07
N LYS A 10 3.56 -32.49 6.31
CA LYS A 10 4.34 -31.56 7.15
C LYS A 10 4.59 -30.19 6.49
N GLY A 11 3.63 -29.69 5.71
CA GLY A 11 3.74 -28.39 5.05
C GLY A 11 4.68 -28.39 3.84
N HIS A 12 4.94 -29.56 3.23
CA HIS A 12 5.68 -29.59 1.97
C HIS A 12 4.97 -28.77 0.91
N GLN A 13 5.73 -27.93 0.21
CA GLN A 13 5.24 -27.16 -0.92
C GLN A 13 4.76 -28.10 -2.03
N VAL A 14 3.54 -27.87 -2.52
CA VAL A 14 2.94 -28.60 -3.64
C VAL A 14 3.19 -27.85 -4.94
N TRP A 15 2.93 -26.55 -4.94
CA TRP A 15 3.15 -25.67 -6.08
C TRP A 15 3.35 -24.22 -5.62
N ILE A 16 3.88 -23.40 -6.53
CA ILE A 16 4.04 -21.95 -6.35
C ILE A 16 3.60 -21.24 -7.63
N ALA A 17 2.83 -20.18 -7.48
CA ALA A 17 2.41 -19.30 -8.56
C ALA A 17 2.96 -17.89 -8.32
N ASP A 18 3.49 -17.27 -9.38
CA ASP A 18 3.85 -15.86 -9.31
C ASP A 18 2.64 -14.99 -9.63
N THR A 19 2.47 -13.92 -8.86
CA THR A 19 1.39 -12.93 -9.02
C THR A 19 1.90 -11.64 -9.67
N GLY A 20 3.16 -11.61 -10.11
CA GLY A 20 3.79 -10.48 -10.77
C GLY A 20 4.34 -9.44 -9.79
N SER A 21 3.45 -8.76 -9.07
CA SER A 21 3.83 -7.63 -8.21
C SER A 21 3.74 -7.95 -6.71
N PRO A 22 4.51 -7.26 -5.86
CA PRO A 22 4.32 -7.27 -4.40
C PRO A 22 2.91 -6.78 -4.01
N LEU A 23 2.43 -7.21 -2.84
CA LEU A 23 1.12 -6.79 -2.33
C LEU A 23 1.09 -5.31 -1.90
N VAL A 24 2.22 -4.81 -1.43
CA VAL A 24 2.42 -3.40 -1.09
C VAL A 24 3.72 -2.98 -1.76
N ASP A 25 3.62 -1.98 -2.61
CA ASP A 25 4.74 -1.30 -3.23
C ASP A 25 4.53 0.19 -3.06
N SER A 26 5.60 0.93 -2.76
CA SER A 26 5.49 2.34 -2.41
C SER A 26 6.74 3.12 -2.80
N THR A 27 6.56 4.03 -3.75
CA THR A 27 7.44 5.20 -3.92
C THR A 27 6.95 6.41 -3.12
N ILE A 28 5.81 6.26 -2.41
CA ILE A 28 5.08 7.31 -1.71
C ILE A 28 5.78 7.81 -0.45
N SER A 29 6.73 7.04 0.07
CA SER A 29 7.57 7.43 1.22
C SER A 29 8.40 8.69 0.96
N LYS A 30 8.51 9.14 -0.30
CA LYS A 30 9.10 10.44 -0.70
C LYS A 30 8.09 11.59 -0.69
N ILE A 31 6.80 11.31 -0.56
CA ILE A 31 5.78 12.36 -0.44
C ILE A 31 5.79 12.81 1.01
N GLU A 32 6.60 13.84 1.26
CA GLU A 32 6.64 14.54 2.52
C GLU A 32 5.38 15.39 2.65
N ILE A 33 4.43 14.94 3.50
CA ILE A 33 3.28 15.79 3.84
C ILE A 33 3.81 16.89 4.75
N LEU A 34 4.08 18.06 4.17
CA LEU A 34 4.37 19.27 4.92
C LEU A 34 3.10 19.69 5.68
N ARG A 35 3.01 19.30 6.95
CA ARG A 35 2.12 19.91 7.94
C ARG A 35 2.99 20.40 9.08
N ASP A 36 2.76 21.65 9.51
CA ASP A 36 3.41 22.26 10.67
C ASP A 36 4.96 22.28 10.58
N SER A 37 5.49 22.42 9.37
CA SER A 37 6.93 22.47 9.06
C SER A 37 7.74 21.20 9.42
N LYS A 38 7.07 20.07 9.68
CA LYS A 38 7.70 18.75 9.88
C LYS A 38 7.30 17.80 8.75
N SER A 39 8.29 17.33 7.99
CA SER A 39 8.13 16.19 7.08
C SER A 39 7.94 14.92 7.91
N THR A 40 6.96 14.11 7.55
CA THR A 40 6.71 12.80 8.17
C THR A 40 6.36 11.80 7.11
N PRO A 41 6.88 10.57 7.17
CA PRO A 41 6.67 9.58 6.13
C PRO A 41 5.23 9.08 6.11
N LEU A 42 4.73 8.89 4.89
CA LEU A 42 3.44 8.27 4.61
C LEU A 42 3.59 6.74 4.53
N VAL A 43 2.76 6.03 5.29
CA VAL A 43 2.74 4.57 5.37
C VAL A 43 1.45 4.03 4.76
N PRO A 44 1.52 3.25 3.66
CA PRO A 44 0.36 2.58 3.10
C PRO A 44 0.05 1.27 3.82
N SER A 45 -1.23 0.92 3.88
CA SER A 45 -1.69 -0.40 4.36
C SER A 45 -2.18 -1.28 3.20
N LEU A 46 -2.20 -2.60 3.44
CA LEU A 46 -2.66 -3.59 2.46
C LEU A 46 -4.12 -3.37 2.02
N VAL A 47 -4.95 -2.78 2.89
CA VAL A 47 -6.37 -2.54 2.62
C VAL A 47 -6.65 -1.18 1.99
N GLY A 48 -5.60 -0.39 1.69
CA GLY A 48 -5.71 0.92 1.04
C GLY A 48 -5.88 2.12 1.98
N GLY A 49 -5.83 1.91 3.29
CA GLY A 49 -5.71 3.01 4.27
C GLY A 49 -4.31 3.62 4.29
N LEU A 50 -4.23 4.91 4.62
CA LEU A 50 -2.98 5.66 4.70
C LEU A 50 -2.74 6.19 6.12
N TYR A 51 -1.49 6.15 6.55
CA TYR A 51 -1.07 6.51 7.90
C TYR A 51 0.12 7.45 7.88
N ARG A 52 0.18 8.34 8.87
CA ARG A 52 1.37 9.15 9.15
C ARG A 52 2.14 8.52 10.30
N LEU A 53 3.45 8.35 10.12
CA LEU A 53 4.34 7.96 11.21
C LEU A 53 4.99 9.22 11.79
N TYR A 54 4.89 9.37 13.11
CA TYR A 54 5.59 10.45 13.82
C TYR A 54 6.93 9.94 14.35
N ASP A 55 8.02 10.62 13.97
CA ASP A 55 9.40 10.27 14.34
C ASP A 55 9.62 10.18 15.85
N ASP A 56 8.84 10.93 16.62
CA ASP A 56 9.11 11.15 18.05
C ASP A 56 8.70 9.95 18.93
N ASN A 57 7.81 9.05 18.48
CA ASN A 57 7.23 8.00 19.35
C ASN A 57 6.79 6.70 18.63
N GLU A 58 7.18 6.46 17.37
CA GLU A 58 6.65 5.34 16.55
C GLU A 58 5.11 5.30 16.47
N ASN A 59 4.44 6.42 16.78
CA ASN A 59 3.00 6.53 16.75
C ASN A 59 2.54 6.66 15.30
N MET A 60 1.56 5.84 14.93
CA MET A 60 0.89 5.89 13.65
C MET A 60 -0.51 6.48 13.82
N GLU A 61 -0.86 7.46 13.01
CA GLU A 61 -2.21 8.02 12.96
C GLU A 61 -2.81 7.81 11.57
N PRO A 62 -4.08 7.39 11.48
CA PRO A 62 -4.77 7.30 10.19
C PRO A 62 -4.99 8.69 9.60
N LEU A 63 -4.76 8.83 8.31
CA LEU A 63 -5.14 10.03 7.58
C LEU A 63 -6.66 10.04 7.31
N PRO A 64 -7.29 11.22 7.20
CA PRO A 64 -8.72 11.34 6.94
C PRO A 64 -9.12 11.04 5.48
N PHE A 65 -8.26 10.34 4.73
CA PHE A 65 -8.47 9.90 3.35
C PHE A 65 -7.73 8.59 3.10
N ASP A 66 -8.27 7.79 2.19
CA ASP A 66 -7.70 6.51 1.74
C ASP A 66 -7.25 6.61 0.27
N VAL A 67 -6.68 5.52 -0.25
CA VAL A 67 -6.22 5.45 -1.64
C VAL A 67 -7.38 5.65 -2.63
N GLU A 68 -8.59 5.17 -2.33
CA GLU A 68 -9.77 5.36 -3.18
C GLU A 68 -10.15 6.84 -3.30
N SER A 69 -10.08 7.59 -2.20
CA SER A 69 -10.34 9.03 -2.17
C SER A 69 -9.33 9.79 -3.04
N LEU A 70 -8.06 9.38 -3.03
CA LEU A 70 -6.99 9.95 -3.84
C LEU A 70 -7.12 9.64 -5.33
N LEU A 71 -7.80 8.54 -5.70
CA LEU A 71 -8.07 8.17 -7.08
C LEU A 71 -9.34 8.86 -7.63
N ASN A 72 -10.37 9.01 -6.78
CA ASN A 72 -11.66 9.59 -7.18
C ASN A 72 -11.65 11.11 -7.29
N THR A 73 -10.74 11.77 -6.58
CA THR A 73 -10.54 13.21 -6.65
C THR A 73 -9.17 13.48 -7.24
N SER A 74 -9.03 14.46 -8.12
CA SER A 74 -7.71 15.03 -8.43
C SER A 74 -7.20 15.71 -7.16
N PHE A 75 -6.68 14.92 -6.23
CA PHE A 75 -6.35 15.37 -4.89
C PHE A 75 -5.00 16.07 -4.95
N GLN A 76 -5.04 17.39 -4.80
CA GLN A 76 -3.85 18.22 -4.72
C GLN A 76 -3.34 18.15 -3.28
N ILE A 77 -2.39 17.25 -3.01
CA ILE A 77 -1.80 17.07 -1.65
C ILE A 77 -1.03 18.34 -1.22
N GLN A 78 -0.55 19.14 -2.18
CA GLN A 78 0.16 20.43 -2.06
C GLN A 78 0.03 21.24 -3.37
N ASP A 79 0.34 22.54 -3.35
CA ASP A 79 0.17 23.50 -4.46
C ASP A 79 0.71 23.05 -5.85
N GLU A 80 1.53 22.00 -5.94
CA GLU A 80 2.02 21.45 -7.22
C GLU A 80 2.03 19.91 -7.34
N LEU A 81 1.48 19.16 -6.37
CA LEU A 81 1.52 17.69 -6.43
C LEU A 81 0.20 17.10 -6.94
N VAL A 82 0.21 16.64 -8.20
CA VAL A 82 -0.90 15.90 -8.81
C VAL A 82 -0.70 14.40 -8.62
N MET A 83 -1.64 13.75 -7.95
CA MET A 83 -1.64 12.30 -7.79
C MET A 83 -2.38 11.64 -8.96
N THR A 84 -1.79 10.59 -9.54
CA THR A 84 -2.40 9.79 -10.60
C THR A 84 -2.23 8.31 -10.28
N GLY A 85 -3.17 7.49 -10.74
CA GLY A 85 -3.15 6.06 -10.48
C GLY A 85 -4.40 5.37 -11.01
N GLY A 86 -4.57 4.10 -10.65
CA GLY A 86 -5.75 3.32 -11.01
C GLY A 86 -5.91 2.09 -10.13
N LYS A 87 -7.07 1.46 -10.24
CA LYS A 87 -7.40 0.21 -9.57
C LYS A 87 -7.59 -0.89 -10.60
N SER A 88 -6.83 -1.98 -10.49
CA SER A 88 -6.99 -3.17 -11.32
C SER A 88 -7.54 -4.33 -10.51
N VAL A 89 -8.26 -5.23 -11.19
CA VAL A 89 -8.72 -6.50 -10.65
C VAL A 89 -8.36 -7.57 -11.66
N ASP A 90 -7.40 -8.41 -11.31
CA ASP A 90 -6.92 -9.49 -12.16
C ASP A 90 -7.33 -10.84 -11.56
N THR A 91 -7.83 -11.75 -12.40
CA THR A 91 -8.23 -13.10 -11.99
C THR A 91 -7.31 -14.13 -12.63
N ILE A 92 -6.67 -14.96 -11.80
CA ILE A 92 -5.78 -16.04 -12.26
C ILE A 92 -6.46 -17.37 -11.97
N GLY A 93 -6.75 -18.14 -13.02
CA GLY A 93 -7.20 -19.53 -12.90
C GLY A 93 -6.01 -20.45 -12.63
N LEU A 94 -6.13 -21.31 -11.62
CA LEU A 94 -5.13 -22.31 -11.25
C LEU A 94 -5.79 -23.70 -11.28
N ASP A 95 -5.08 -24.70 -11.81
CA ASP A 95 -5.46 -26.12 -11.87
C ASP A 95 -4.65 -26.93 -10.85
#